data_AF-A0A0G1DSX9-F1
#
_entry.id   AF-A0A0G1DSX9-F1
#
_cell.length_a   1.000
_cell.length_b   1.000
_cell.length_c   1.000
_cell.angle_alpha   90.00
_cell.angle_beta   90.00
_cell.angle_gamma   90.00
#
_symmetry.space_group_name_H-M   'P 1'
#
loop_
_entity.id
_entity.type
_entity.pdbx_description
1 polymer ?
#
loop_
_entity_poly.entity_id
_entity_poly.type
_entity_poly.pdbx_seq_one_letter_code
_entity_poly.pdbx_strand_id
1 'polypeptide(L)'
;MVKIFLPVLLLVHLVILSRLTFTAWPEMLFYPYLFLNGFSFYKDFIMPYPPALPLFLSGIYSLFGVTPEVLKITAWILILSTDILLFLILTKVLKSGFLALPFLAIYILLQSFFDGNMLWFDFATTAPLLAALFFILKWLESGKTK
;
A
#
# COMPACT_ATOMS: atom_id res chain seq x y z
N MET A 1 2.98 4.43 25.37
CA MET A 1 2.16 3.27 24.96
C MET A 1 2.00 3.18 23.46
N VAL A 2 1.34 4.13 22.78
CA VAL A 2 1.14 4.10 21.30
C VAL A 2 2.43 3.85 20.50
N LYS A 3 3.54 4.51 20.88
CA LYS A 3 4.86 4.34 20.24
C LYS A 3 5.41 2.91 20.29
N ILE A 4 4.90 2.05 21.17
CA ILE A 4 5.30 0.64 21.30
C ILE A 4 4.26 -0.23 20.57
N PHE A 5 2.98 0.00 20.81
CA PHE A 5 1.91 -0.83 20.23
C PHE A 5 1.79 -0.73 18.72
N LEU A 6 2.02 0.44 18.11
CA LEU A 6 1.97 0.58 16.66
C LEU A 6 3.06 -0.27 15.96
N PRO A 7 4.36 -0.17 16.31
CA PRO A 7 5.38 -1.07 15.76
C PRO A 7 5.05 -2.55 15.98
N VAL A 8 4.47 -2.91 17.13
CA VAL A 8 4.05 -4.29 17.40
C VAL A 8 2.95 -4.73 16.44
N LEU A 9 1.93 -3.90 16.17
CA LEU A 9 0.89 -4.22 15.20
C LEU A 9 1.44 -4.34 13.77
N LEU A 10 2.35 -3.45 13.36
CA LEU A 10 3.00 -3.56 12.05
C LEU A 10 3.83 -4.85 11.93
N LEU A 11 4.54 -5.23 12.99
CA LEU A 11 5.28 -6.49 13.04
C LEU A 11 4.33 -7.70 12.99
N VAL A 12 3.21 -7.66 13.72
CA VAL A 12 2.18 -8.69 13.65
C VAL A 12 1.63 -8.82 12.23
N HIS A 13 1.33 -7.70 11.56
CA HIS A 13 0.85 -7.73 10.18
C HIS A 13 1.89 -8.34 9.25
N LEU A 14 3.16 -7.95 9.37
CA LEU A 14 4.25 -8.52 8.60
C LEU A 14 4.40 -10.04 8.84
N VAL A 15 4.26 -10.50 10.08
CA VAL A 15 4.27 -11.93 10.41
C VAL A 15 3.09 -12.64 9.74
N ILE A 16 1.87 -12.09 9.79
CA ILE A 16 0.70 -12.65 9.10
C ILE A 16 0.99 -12.76 7.59
N LEU A 17 1.41 -11.67 6.95
CA LEU A 17 1.74 -11.64 5.52
C LEU A 17 2.85 -12.65 5.16
N SER A 18 3.85 -12.84 6.02
CA SER A 18 4.92 -13.82 5.79
C SER A 18 4.44 -15.28 5.79
N ARG A 19 3.28 -15.55 6.42
CA ARG A 19 2.65 -16.89 6.48
C ARG A 19 1.60 -17.10 5.40
N LEU A 20 1.14 -16.04 4.75
CA LEU A 20 0.23 -16.12 3.62
C LEU A 20 0.99 -16.36 2.31
N THR A 21 0.44 -17.21 1.44
CA THR A 21 0.94 -17.39 0.07
C THR A 21 0.89 -16.07 -0.68
N PHE A 22 2.01 -15.66 -1.27
CA PHE A 22 2.05 -14.44 -2.07
C PHE A 22 1.51 -14.72 -3.49
N THR A 23 0.51 -13.95 -3.93
CA THR A 23 -0.02 -14.03 -5.28
C THR A 23 0.69 -13.02 -6.18
N ALA A 24 1.65 -13.51 -6.97
CA ALA A 24 2.35 -12.73 -7.97
C ALA A 24 1.52 -12.64 -9.26
N TRP A 25 0.61 -11.67 -9.33
CA TRP A 25 -0.19 -11.42 -10.53
C TRP A 25 0.70 -11.15 -11.76
N PRO A 26 0.52 -11.88 -12.88
CA PRO A 26 1.36 -11.73 -14.06
C PRO A 26 1.41 -10.29 -14.60
N GLU A 27 0.31 -9.55 -14.50
CA GLU A 27 0.18 -8.14 -14.88
C GLU A 27 1.20 -7.24 -14.16
N MET A 28 1.47 -7.54 -12.89
CA MET A 28 2.41 -6.79 -12.05
C MET A 28 3.88 -7.04 -12.43
N LEU A 29 4.15 -8.04 -13.25
CA LEU A 29 5.48 -8.40 -13.74
C LEU A 29 5.62 -8.05 -15.23
N PHE A 30 4.65 -8.46 -16.05
CA PHE A 30 4.69 -8.33 -17.50
C PHE A 30 4.58 -6.88 -17.99
N TYR A 31 3.63 -6.09 -17.49
CA TYR A 31 3.50 -4.71 -17.97
C TYR A 31 4.74 -3.88 -17.68
N PRO A 32 5.33 -3.93 -16.47
CA PRO A 32 6.61 -3.28 -16.21
C PRO A 32 7.76 -3.84 -17.05
N TYR A 33 7.84 -5.17 -17.22
CA TYR A 33 8.88 -5.80 -18.04
C TYR A 33 8.84 -5.32 -19.49
N LEU A 34 7.66 -5.31 -20.12
CA LEU A 34 7.50 -4.82 -21.49
C LEU A 34 7.93 -3.36 -21.61
N PHE A 35 7.50 -2.52 -20.67
CA PHE A 35 7.90 -1.11 -20.65
C PHE A 35 9.41 -0.92 -20.53
N LEU A 36 10.07 -1.66 -19.65
CA LEU A 36 11.53 -1.64 -19.50
C LEU A 36 12.28 -2.14 -20.74
N ASN A 37 11.63 -2.94 -21.59
CA ASN A 37 12.17 -3.44 -22.86
C ASN A 37 11.77 -2.58 -24.07
N GLY A 38 11.31 -1.34 -23.84
CA GLY A 38 11.07 -0.35 -24.90
C GLY A 38 9.68 -0.36 -25.51
N PHE A 39 8.75 -1.18 -25.00
CA PHE A 39 7.36 -1.15 -25.44
C PHE A 39 6.59 0.01 -24.78
N SER A 40 5.75 0.69 -25.54
CA SER A 40 4.92 1.80 -25.07
C SER A 40 3.51 1.33 -24.66
N PHE A 41 3.07 1.72 -23.47
CA PHE A 41 1.71 1.44 -22.98
C PHE A 41 0.64 1.97 -23.95
N TYR A 42 -0.40 1.17 -24.19
CA TYR A 42 -1.55 1.46 -25.07
C TYR A 42 -1.23 1.66 -26.55
N LYS A 43 0.04 1.62 -26.95
CA LYS A 43 0.47 1.70 -28.34
C LYS A 43 0.90 0.34 -28.85
N ASP A 44 1.83 -0.29 -28.14
CA ASP A 44 2.41 -1.57 -28.56
C ASP A 44 1.72 -2.78 -27.90
N PHE A 45 1.03 -2.55 -26.78
CA PHE A 45 0.14 -3.52 -26.14
C PHE A 45 -1.01 -2.82 -25.41
N ILE A 46 -2.15 -3.48 -25.38
CA ILE A 46 -3.35 -3.01 -24.68
C ILE A 46 -3.25 -3.42 -23.21
N MET A 47 -3.54 -2.47 -22.33
CA MET A 47 -3.70 -2.71 -20.90
C MET A 47 -5.07 -2.14 -20.49
N PRO A 48 -5.92 -2.89 -19.77
CA PRO A 48 -7.24 -2.41 -19.38
C PRO A 48 -7.23 -1.51 -18.12
N TYR A 49 -6.06 -1.30 -17.53
CA TYR A 49 -5.87 -0.55 -16.27
C TYR A 49 -5.13 0.77 -16.50
N PRO A 50 -5.20 1.74 -15.57
CA PRO A 50 -4.36 2.93 -15.61
C PRO A 50 -2.86 2.61 -15.46
N PRO A 51 -1.94 3.39 -16.09
CA PRO A 51 -0.54 3.01 -16.19
C PRO A 51 0.30 3.35 -14.96
N ALA A 52 -0.27 4.06 -13.98
CA ALA A 52 0.47 4.56 -12.83
C ALA A 52 1.17 3.45 -12.03
N LEU A 53 0.48 2.34 -11.73
CA LEU A 53 1.06 1.23 -10.99
C LEU A 53 2.16 0.51 -11.80
N PRO A 54 1.95 0.12 -13.06
CA PRO A 54 3.00 -0.44 -13.90
C PRO A 54 4.22 0.48 -14.05
N LEU A 55 4.02 1.79 -14.20
CA LEU A 55 5.11 2.77 -14.25
C LEU A 55 5.89 2.83 -12.93
N PHE A 56 5.18 2.86 -11.80
CA PHE A 56 5.78 2.81 -10.47
C PHE A 56 6.63 1.53 -10.28
N LEU A 57 6.07 0.38 -10.64
CA LEU A 57 6.77 -0.91 -10.58
C LEU A 57 7.96 -0.97 -11.54
N SER A 58 7.85 -0.37 -12.73
CA SER A 58 8.98 -0.27 -13.69
C SER A 58 10.15 0.50 -13.07
N GLY A 59 9.88 1.57 -12.33
CA GLY A 59 10.89 2.32 -11.59
C GLY A 59 11.57 1.50 -10.49
N ILE A 60 10.85 0.61 -9.81
CA ILE A 60 11.42 -0.29 -8.81
C ILE A 60 12.24 -1.40 -9.48
N TYR A 61 11.70 -2.05 -10.51
CA TYR A 61 12.35 -3.16 -11.18
C TYR A 61 13.58 -2.75 -11.99
N SER A 62 13.68 -1.49 -12.44
CA SER A 62 14.92 -0.99 -13.06
C SER A 62 16.12 -1.01 -12.10
N LEU A 63 15.86 -0.99 -10.78
CA LEU A 63 16.89 -1.02 -9.74
C LEU A 63 17.15 -2.43 -9.20
N PHE A 64 16.10 -3.24 -9.07
CA PHE A 64 16.16 -4.52 -8.35
C PHE A 64 15.86 -5.77 -9.21
N GLY A 65 15.49 -5.57 -10.48
CA GLY A 65 15.09 -6.64 -11.40
C GLY A 65 13.61 -7.01 -11.29
N VAL A 66 13.06 -7.58 -12.37
CA VAL A 66 11.67 -8.04 -12.44
C VAL A 66 11.57 -9.45 -11.83
N THR A 67 11.30 -9.53 -10.53
CA THR A 67 11.15 -10.81 -9.82
C THR A 67 9.94 -10.80 -8.88
N PRO A 68 9.32 -11.97 -8.62
CA PRO A 68 8.24 -12.09 -7.64
C PRO A 68 8.63 -11.62 -6.24
N GLU A 69 9.89 -11.80 -5.84
CA GLU A 69 10.42 -11.39 -4.55
C GLU A 69 10.41 -9.86 -4.39
N VAL A 70 10.85 -9.12 -5.42
CA VAL A 70 10.82 -7.65 -5.41
C VAL A 70 9.37 -7.15 -5.38
N LEU A 71 8.47 -7.80 -6.14
CA LEU A 71 7.04 -7.48 -6.11
C LEU A 71 6.43 -7.70 -4.72
N LYS A 72 6.77 -8.81 -4.07
CA LYS A 72 6.31 -9.14 -2.71
C LYS A 72 6.77 -8.11 -1.68
N ILE A 73 8.04 -7.74 -1.70
CA ILE A 73 8.59 -6.71 -0.80
C ILE A 73 7.91 -5.37 -1.06
N THR A 74 7.68 -5.01 -2.32
CA THR A 74 6.96 -3.78 -2.70
C THR A 74 5.53 -3.78 -2.17
N ALA A 75 4.83 -4.91 -2.30
CA ALA A 75 3.49 -5.09 -1.76
C ALA A 75 3.47 -4.88 -0.24
N TRP A 76 4.42 -5.48 0.49
CA TRP A 76 4.53 -5.32 1.94
C TRP A 76 4.78 -3.87 2.35
N ILE A 77 5.65 -3.15 1.63
CA ILE A 77 5.89 -1.73 1.88
C ILE A 77 4.60 -0.92 1.69
N LEU A 78 3.83 -1.18 0.65
CA LEU A 78 2.56 -0.50 0.41
C LEU A 78 1.52 -0.85 1.49
N ILE A 79 1.41 -2.12 1.89
CA ILE A 79 0.49 -2.55 2.96
C ILE A 79 0.82 -1.86 4.28
N LEU A 80 2.08 -1.89 4.70
CA LEU A 80 2.50 -1.23 5.95
C LEU A 80 2.38 0.29 5.87
N SER A 81 2.58 0.89 4.69
CA SER A 81 2.33 2.33 4.49
C SER A 81 0.85 2.66 4.65
N THR A 82 -0.04 1.82 4.13
CA THR A 82 -1.49 1.93 4.33
C THR A 82 -1.86 1.84 5.81
N ASP A 83 -1.29 0.89 6.56
CA ASP A 83 -1.52 0.77 8.01
C ASP A 83 -1.12 2.04 8.77
N ILE A 84 0.05 2.59 8.46
CA ILE A 84 0.55 3.82 9.08
C ILE A 84 -0.39 4.99 8.76
N LEU A 85 -0.76 5.17 7.50
CA LEU A 85 -1.66 6.24 7.08
C LEU A 85 -3.03 6.12 7.74
N LEU A 86 -3.59 4.90 7.80
CA LEU A 86 -4.86 4.64 8.45
C LEU A 86 -4.79 4.96 9.95
N PHE A 87 -3.71 4.54 10.63
CA PHE A 87 -3.48 4.88 12.04
C PHE A 87 -3.43 6.39 12.28
N LEU A 88 -2.72 7.14 11.42
CA LEU A 88 -2.62 8.60 11.51
C LEU A 88 -3.98 9.27 11.31
N ILE A 89 -4.79 8.81 10.34
CA ILE A 89 -6.14 9.31 10.10
C ILE A 89 -7.05 9.01 11.30
N LEU A 90 -7.06 7.76 11.77
CA LEU A 90 -7.86 7.34 12.93
C LEU A 90 -7.51 8.13 14.18
N THR A 91 -6.22 8.38 14.42
CA THR A 91 -5.76 9.18 15.55
C THR A 91 -6.31 10.61 15.48
N LYS A 92 -6.40 11.19 14.28
CA LYS A 92 -7.00 12.53 14.08
C LYS A 92 -8.51 12.52 14.32
N VAL A 93 -9.22 11.58 13.69
CA VAL A 93 -10.68 11.51 13.77
C VAL A 93 -11.15 11.20 15.20
N LEU A 94 -10.53 10.22 15.86
CA LEU A 94 -10.87 9.80 17.22
C LEU A 94 -10.24 10.69 18.30
N LYS A 95 -9.34 11.61 17.92
CA LYS A 95 -8.53 12.44 18.84
C LYS A 95 -7.75 11.63 19.88
N SER A 96 -7.51 10.35 19.62
CA SER A 96 -6.83 9.43 20.53
C SER A 96 -6.10 8.33 19.77
N GLY A 97 -4.78 8.29 19.92
CA GLY A 97 -3.96 7.24 19.32
C GLY A 97 -4.18 5.88 19.97
N PHE A 98 -4.59 5.83 21.24
CA PHE A 98 -4.89 4.57 21.91
C PHE A 98 -6.19 3.95 21.36
N LEU A 99 -7.21 4.77 21.11
CA LEU A 99 -8.45 4.30 20.48
C LEU A 99 -8.26 3.91 19.01
N ALA A 100 -7.28 4.47 18.30
CA ALA A 100 -6.97 4.10 16.92
C ALA A 100 -6.39 2.68 16.76
N LEU A 101 -5.68 2.18 17.78
CA LEU A 101 -5.02 0.85 17.74
C LEU A 101 -5.99 -0.32 17.50
N PRO A 102 -7.13 -0.47 18.24
CA PRO A 102 -8.06 -1.57 17.98
C PRO A 102 -8.69 -1.50 16.58
N PHE A 103 -8.97 -0.31 16.04
CA PHE A 103 -9.48 -0.17 14.67
C PHE A 103 -8.43 -0.56 13.62
N LEU A 104 -7.16 -0.20 13.84
CA LEU A 104 -6.07 -0.68 12.99
C LEU A 104 -5.93 -2.20 13.07
N ALA A 105 -6.03 -2.79 14.26
CA ALA A 105 -5.96 -4.25 14.42
C ALA A 105 -7.09 -4.97 13.68
N ILE A 106 -8.31 -4.42 13.73
CA ILE A 106 -9.44 -4.93 12.94
C ILE A 106 -9.14 -4.81 11.45
N TYR A 107 -8.64 -3.66 10.99
CA TYR A 107 -8.27 -3.48 9.58
C TYR A 107 -7.23 -4.49 9.12
N ILE A 108 -6.15 -4.70 9.89
CA ILE A 108 -5.10 -5.69 9.59
C ILE A 108 -5.71 -7.08 9.38
N LEU A 109 -6.60 -7.52 10.26
CA LEU A 109 -7.28 -8.81 10.14
C LEU A 109 -8.15 -8.89 8.88
N LEU A 110 -8.93 -7.83 8.59
CA LEU A 110 -9.81 -7.79 7.42
C LEU A 110 -9.00 -7.73 6.11
N GLN A 111 -7.96 -6.91 6.03
CA GLN A 111 -7.09 -6.81 4.86
C GLN A 111 -6.41 -8.15 4.60
N SER A 112 -5.84 -8.78 5.63
CA SER A 112 -5.21 -10.10 5.50
C SER A 112 -6.19 -11.20 5.09
N PHE A 113 -7.47 -11.10 5.47
CA PHE A 113 -8.49 -12.09 5.12
C PHE A 113 -9.09 -11.88 3.72
N PHE A 114 -9.43 -10.65 3.35
CA PHE A 114 -10.13 -10.34 2.10
C PHE A 114 -9.19 -10.09 0.92
N ASP A 115 -8.12 -9.33 1.13
CA ASP A 115 -7.15 -9.01 0.07
C ASP A 115 -5.98 -10.01 0.08
N GLY A 116 -5.59 -10.48 1.27
CA GLY A 116 -4.49 -11.42 1.42
C GLY A 116 -3.13 -10.78 1.14
N ASN A 117 -2.19 -11.60 0.65
CA ASN A 117 -0.81 -11.21 0.38
C ASN A 117 -0.60 -11.05 -1.13
N MET A 118 -0.99 -9.90 -1.67
CA MET A 118 -0.86 -9.59 -3.10
C MET A 118 -0.74 -8.08 -3.33
N LEU A 119 -0.35 -7.70 -4.54
CA LEU A 119 -0.47 -6.33 -5.02
C LEU A 119 -1.43 -6.31 -6.21
N TRP A 120 -2.46 -5.47 -6.11
CA TRP A 120 -3.42 -5.23 -7.17
C TRP A 120 -3.66 -3.73 -7.34
N PHE A 121 -4.26 -3.35 -8.47
CA PHE A 121 -4.51 -1.95 -8.83
C PHE A 121 -5.33 -1.22 -7.76
N ASP A 122 -6.43 -1.81 -7.30
CA ASP A 122 -7.31 -1.19 -6.29
C ASP A 122 -6.56 -0.92 -4.99
N PHE A 123 -5.82 -1.93 -4.50
CA PHE A 123 -5.03 -1.78 -3.28
C PHE A 123 -3.92 -0.73 -3.44
N ALA A 124 -3.22 -0.71 -4.59
CA ALA A 124 -2.15 0.26 -4.84
C ALA A 124 -2.65 1.71 -4.81
N THR A 125 -3.92 1.97 -5.14
CA THR A 125 -4.51 3.31 -5.04
C THR A 125 -4.86 3.72 -3.61
N THR A 126 -4.99 2.76 -2.68
CA THR A 126 -5.41 3.01 -1.30
C THR A 126 -4.44 3.93 -0.56
N ALA A 127 -3.13 3.66 -0.63
CA ALA A 127 -2.14 4.49 0.07
C ALA A 127 -2.13 5.95 -0.42
N PRO A 128 -2.08 6.26 -1.74
CA PRO A 128 -2.22 7.63 -2.22
C PRO A 128 -3.51 8.33 -1.78
N LEU A 129 -4.65 7.61 -1.80
CA LEU A 129 -5.94 8.18 -1.38
C LEU A 129 -5.98 8.48 0.12
N LEU A 130 -5.46 7.58 0.96
CA LEU A 130 -5.34 7.83 2.39
C LEU A 130 -4.35 8.97 2.68
N ALA A 131 -3.23 9.06 1.96
CA ALA A 131 -2.31 10.18 2.08
C ALA A 131 -3.01 11.51 1.75
N ALA A 132 -3.75 11.57 0.64
CA ALA A 132 -4.53 12.75 0.27
C ALA A 132 -5.54 13.12 1.36
N LEU A 133 -6.31 12.15 1.87
CA LEU A 133 -7.25 12.37 2.97
C LEU A 133 -6.53 12.90 4.23
N PHE A 134 -5.40 12.31 4.61
CA PHE A 134 -4.62 12.75 5.77
C PHE A 134 -4.18 14.22 5.64
N PHE A 135 -3.68 14.63 4.47
CA PHE A 135 -3.28 16.02 4.24
C PHE A 135 -4.46 16.99 4.18
N ILE A 136 -5.61 16.58 3.64
CA ILE A 136 -6.85 17.37 3.68
C ILE A 136 -7.28 17.61 5.13
N LEU A 137 -7.30 16.57 5.97
CA LEU A 137 -7.64 16.71 7.39
C LEU A 137 -6.67 17.65 8.11
N LYS A 138 -5.38 17.54 7.82
CA LYS A 138 -4.35 18.45 8.38
C LYS A 138 -4.57 19.90 7.93
N TRP A 139 -4.94 20.12 6.67
CA TRP A 139 -5.24 21.46 6.15
C TRP A 139 -6.48 22.06 6.83
N LEU A 140 -7.57 21.30 6.97
CA LEU A 140 -8.79 21.75 7.64
C LEU A 140 -8.57 22.13 9.12
N GLU A 141 -7.72 21.39 9.84
CA GLU A 141 -7.34 21.75 11.21
C GLU A 141 -6.56 23.06 11.27
N SER A 142 -5.63 23.28 10.34
CA SER A 142 -4.85 24.52 10.27
C SER A 142 -5.68 25.76 9.91
N GLY A 143 -6.77 25.57 9.14
CA GLY A 143 -7.71 26.64 8.80
C GLY A 143 -8.61 27.05 9.96
N LYS A 144 -8.89 26.15 10.92
CA LYS A 144 -9.68 26.45 12.13
C LYS A 144 -8.91 27.23 13.20
N THR A 145 -7.60 27.37 13.04
CA THR A 145 -6.72 28.10 13.98
C THR A 145 -6.43 29.54 13.53
N LYS A 146 -6.99 29.97 12.40
CA LYS A 146 -7.03 31.37 11.95
C LYS A 146 -8.41 31.94 12.17
#